data_AF-A0A351DTV2-F1
#
_entry.id   AF-A0A351DTV2-F1
#
_cell.length_a   1.000
_cell.length_b   1.000
_cell.length_c   1.000
_cell.angle_alpha   90.00
_cell.angle_beta   90.00
_cell.angle_gamma   90.00
#
_symmetry.space_group_name_H-M   'P 1'
#
loop_
_entity.id
_entity.type
_entity.pdbx_description
1 polymer ?
#
loop_
_entity_poly.entity_id
_entity_poly.type
_entity_poly.pdbx_seq_one_letter_code
_entity_poly.pdbx_strand_id
1 'polypeptide(L)'
;RLHMVHHSDTHVDVTTGTRHHPLDFVVRECFALAAVLVTGAPLAFYLFYRILTVFFTYLTHANIELPERLDRAISWVFVSPNMHKFHHHFEVPWTDRNYGNMLSIWDRLFGTFTYGNPADIQYGLDVADDRRSNELGYQMGLPFRRDLKPGKMQP
;
A
#
# COMPACT_ATOMS: atom_id res chain seq x y z
N ARG A 1 11.32 -0.13 1.71
CA ARG A 1 12.09 1.07 1.27
C ARG A 1 11.64 1.60 -0.09
N LEU A 2 11.68 0.83 -1.19
CA LEU A 2 11.23 1.33 -2.50
C LEU A 2 9.76 1.80 -2.49
N HIS A 3 8.93 1.09 -1.73
CA HIS A 3 7.53 1.42 -1.49
C HIS A 3 7.29 2.74 -0.71
N MET A 4 8.34 3.37 -0.17
CA MET A 4 8.19 4.68 0.49
C MET A 4 7.73 5.78 -0.48
N VAL A 5 8.01 5.63 -1.78
CA VAL A 5 7.48 6.55 -2.81
C VAL A 5 5.95 6.58 -2.76
N HIS A 6 5.34 5.42 -2.61
CA HIS A 6 3.90 5.24 -2.52
C HIS A 6 3.32 5.84 -1.24
N HIS A 7 3.89 5.49 -0.09
CA HIS A 7 3.43 6.00 1.21
C HIS A 7 3.75 7.48 1.48
N SER A 8 4.70 8.07 0.75
CA SER A 8 4.99 9.51 0.87
C SER A 8 3.88 10.42 0.37
N ASP A 9 2.78 9.85 -0.13
CA ASP A 9 1.59 10.60 -0.51
C ASP A 9 0.80 11.04 0.72
N THR A 10 0.61 12.34 0.85
CA THR A 10 -0.14 12.94 1.96
C THR A 10 -1.63 13.08 1.63
N HIS A 11 -2.04 12.77 0.39
CA HIS A 11 -3.41 12.85 -0.07
C HIS A 11 -3.78 11.58 -0.84
N VAL A 12 -4.04 10.49 -0.12
CA VAL A 12 -4.31 9.20 -0.75
C VAL A 12 -5.59 9.24 -1.57
N ASP A 13 -5.46 8.93 -2.85
CA ASP A 13 -6.56 8.68 -3.77
C ASP A 13 -6.19 7.58 -4.79
N VAL A 14 -7.06 7.35 -5.78
CA VAL A 14 -6.86 6.31 -6.81
C VAL A 14 -5.52 6.44 -7.54
N THR A 15 -4.97 7.66 -7.68
CA THR A 15 -3.68 7.91 -8.33
C THR A 15 -2.49 7.53 -7.45
N THR A 16 -2.63 7.51 -6.13
CA THR A 16 -1.62 6.98 -5.22
C THR A 16 -1.28 5.52 -5.56
N GLY A 17 -2.27 4.75 -6.04
CA GLY A 17 -2.08 3.38 -6.55
C GLY A 17 -1.07 3.25 -7.70
N THR A 18 -0.78 4.32 -8.45
CA THR A 18 0.25 4.31 -9.50
C THR A 18 1.58 4.95 -9.08
N ARG A 19 1.62 5.58 -7.91
CA ARG A 19 2.79 6.28 -7.37
C ARG A 19 3.80 5.29 -6.79
N HIS A 20 4.65 4.73 -7.65
CA HIS A 20 5.66 3.75 -7.25
C HIS A 20 7.03 4.08 -7.83
N HIS A 21 8.09 3.66 -7.13
CA HIS A 21 9.43 3.69 -7.70
C HIS A 21 9.51 2.68 -8.87
N PRO A 22 10.13 3.00 -10.02
CA PRO A 22 10.23 2.06 -11.14
C PRO A 22 10.88 0.72 -10.76
N LEU A 23 11.90 0.73 -9.90
CA LEU A 23 12.50 -0.49 -9.37
C LEU A 23 11.53 -1.33 -8.52
N ASP A 24 10.57 -0.71 -7.81
CA ASP A 24 9.54 -1.44 -7.05
C ASP A 24 8.68 -2.27 -8.01
N PHE A 25 8.24 -1.63 -9.09
CA PHE A 25 7.50 -2.29 -10.16
C PHE A 25 8.29 -3.45 -10.78
N VAL A 26 9.53 -3.20 -11.21
CA VAL A 26 10.38 -4.24 -11.82
C VAL A 26 10.56 -5.44 -10.91
N VAL A 27 10.86 -5.22 -9.63
CA VAL A 27 11.03 -6.32 -8.66
C VAL A 27 9.74 -7.13 -8.53
N ARG A 28 8.59 -6.47 -8.33
CA ARG A 28 7.29 -7.15 -8.18
C ARG A 28 6.91 -7.97 -9.41
N GLU A 29 7.07 -7.41 -10.61
CA GLU A 29 6.74 -8.14 -11.84
C GLU A 29 7.70 -9.30 -12.12
N CYS A 30 9.00 -9.12 -11.83
CA CYS A 30 9.96 -10.21 -11.95
C CYS A 30 9.59 -11.40 -11.03
N PHE A 31 9.18 -11.14 -9.80
CA PHE A 31 8.71 -12.20 -8.89
C PHE A 31 7.43 -12.89 -9.40
N ALA A 32 6.45 -12.12 -9.88
CA ALA A 32 5.19 -12.67 -10.41
C ALA A 32 5.44 -13.55 -11.66
N LEU A 33 6.26 -13.08 -12.59
CA LEU A 33 6.64 -13.85 -13.78
C LEU A 33 7.52 -15.06 -13.45
N ALA A 34 8.44 -14.93 -12.49
CA ALA A 34 9.24 -16.06 -12.02
C ALA A 34 8.34 -17.17 -11.44
N ALA A 35 7.31 -16.83 -10.66
CA ALA A 35 6.35 -17.80 -10.15
C ALA A 35 5.63 -18.56 -11.27
N VAL A 36 5.25 -17.87 -12.35
CA VAL A 36 4.62 -18.47 -13.53
C VAL A 36 5.58 -19.44 -14.22
N LEU A 37 6.84 -19.03 -14.41
CA LEU A 37 7.87 -19.88 -15.02
C LEU A 37 8.19 -21.12 -14.18
N VAL A 38 8.36 -20.96 -12.87
CA VAL A 38 8.69 -22.05 -11.93
C VAL A 38 7.55 -23.07 -11.83
N THR A 39 6.30 -22.60 -11.84
CA THR A 39 5.12 -23.48 -11.75
C THR A 39 4.72 -24.08 -13.10
N GLY A 40 5.25 -23.58 -14.22
CA GLY A 40 4.78 -23.93 -15.56
C GLY A 40 3.35 -23.48 -15.83
N ALA A 41 2.85 -22.50 -15.07
CA ALA A 41 1.50 -21.98 -15.22
C ALA A 41 1.32 -21.30 -16.59
N PRO A 42 0.13 -21.38 -17.21
CA PRO A 42 -0.17 -20.62 -18.41
C PRO A 42 0.00 -19.11 -18.17
N LEU A 43 0.57 -18.41 -19.15
CA LEU A 43 0.72 -16.94 -19.11
C LEU A 43 -0.62 -16.21 -18.87
N ALA A 44 -1.74 -16.81 -19.28
CA ALA A 44 -3.08 -16.30 -19.02
C ALA A 44 -3.36 -16.05 -17.52
N PHE A 45 -2.80 -16.85 -16.61
CA PHE A 45 -2.96 -16.63 -15.17
C PHE A 45 -2.21 -15.40 -14.68
N TYR A 46 -1.04 -15.10 -15.24
CA TYR A 46 -0.36 -13.83 -14.97
C TYR A 46 -1.22 -12.64 -15.44
N LEU A 47 -1.76 -12.71 -16.66
CA LEU A 47 -2.61 -11.63 -17.20
C LEU A 47 -3.87 -11.43 -16.34
N PHE A 48 -4.50 -12.52 -15.93
CA PHE A 48 -5.65 -12.48 -15.02
C PHE A 48 -5.28 -11.86 -13.67
N TYR A 49 -4.18 -12.31 -13.06
CA TYR A 49 -3.63 -11.73 -11.84
C TYR A 49 -3.34 -10.23 -11.97
N ARG A 50 -2.81 -9.79 -13.13
CA ARG A 50 -2.52 -8.38 -13.41
C ARG A 50 -3.79 -7.53 -13.45
N ILE A 51 -4.84 -8.00 -14.12
CA ILE A 51 -6.12 -7.30 -14.18
C ILE A 51 -6.69 -7.13 -12.77
N LEU A 52 -6.72 -8.20 -11.98
CA LEU A 52 -7.21 -8.15 -10.61
C LEU A 52 -6.36 -7.23 -9.73
N THR A 53 -5.04 -7.35 -9.80
CA THR A 53 -4.12 -6.55 -8.99
C THR A 53 -4.33 -5.06 -9.27
N VAL A 54 -4.43 -4.66 -10.54
CA VAL A 54 -4.69 -3.26 -10.92
C VAL A 54 -6.04 -2.79 -10.39
N PHE A 55 -7.11 -3.57 -10.58
CA PHE A 55 -8.44 -3.23 -10.06
C PHE A 55 -8.42 -3.02 -8.54
N PHE A 56 -7.85 -3.96 -7.79
CA PHE A 56 -7.80 -3.87 -6.33
C PHE A 56 -6.88 -2.75 -5.85
N THR A 57 -5.75 -2.49 -6.54
CA THR A 57 -4.91 -1.34 -6.23
C THR A 57 -5.71 -0.04 -6.35
N TYR A 58 -6.47 0.16 -7.42
CA TYR A 58 -7.30 1.37 -7.52
C TYR A 58 -8.45 1.41 -6.51
N LEU A 59 -9.09 0.27 -6.25
CA LEU A 59 -10.19 0.18 -5.28
C LEU A 59 -9.71 0.52 -3.85
N THR A 60 -8.62 -0.09 -3.41
CA THR A 60 -8.09 0.06 -2.04
C THR A 60 -7.56 1.46 -1.74
N HIS A 61 -7.16 2.21 -2.76
CA HIS A 61 -6.72 3.61 -2.62
C HIS A 61 -7.81 4.62 -2.95
N ALA A 62 -9.01 4.16 -3.33
CA ALA A 62 -10.09 5.08 -3.64
C ALA A 62 -10.36 5.99 -2.43
N ASN A 63 -10.46 7.29 -2.69
CA ASN A 63 -10.81 8.29 -1.68
C ASN A 63 -12.32 8.23 -1.37
N ILE A 64 -12.75 7.07 -0.90
CA ILE A 64 -14.10 6.75 -0.47
C ILE A 64 -14.04 6.20 0.94
N GLU A 65 -15.13 6.35 1.68
CA GLU A 65 -15.31 5.70 2.97
C GLU A 65 -16.54 4.80 2.88
N LEU A 66 -16.32 3.50 3.03
CA LEU A 66 -17.42 2.54 3.02
C LEU A 66 -18.15 2.57 4.37
N PRO A 67 -19.48 2.34 4.40
CA PRO A 67 -20.20 2.15 5.65
C PRO A 67 -19.56 1.03 6.48
N GLU A 68 -19.33 1.27 7.77
CA GLU A 68 -18.51 0.41 8.62
C GLU A 68 -18.89 -1.08 8.54
N ARG A 69 -20.19 -1.40 8.54
CA ARG A 69 -20.67 -2.79 8.46
C ARG A 69 -20.31 -3.47 7.14
N LEU A 70 -20.42 -2.74 6.03
CA LEU A 70 -20.08 -3.25 4.70
C LEU A 70 -18.57 -3.46 4.60
N ASP A 71 -17.80 -2.46 5.04
CA ASP A 71 -16.35 -2.54 5.00
C ASP A 71 -15.83 -3.70 5.86
N ARG A 72 -16.31 -3.82 7.10
CA ARG A 72 -15.92 -4.91 8.01
C ARG A 72 -16.25 -6.29 7.42
N ALA A 73 -17.38 -6.42 6.71
CA ALA A 73 -17.74 -7.65 6.03
C ALA A 73 -16.81 -7.97 4.86
N ILE A 74 -16.51 -7.00 3.99
CA ILE A 74 -15.56 -7.14 2.88
C ILE A 74 -14.17 -7.49 3.40
N SER A 75 -13.74 -6.78 4.45
CA SER A 75 -12.45 -6.88 5.11
C SER A 75 -12.12 -8.26 5.66
N TRP A 76 -13.08 -9.19 5.75
CA TRP A 76 -12.83 -10.59 6.12
C TRP A 76 -12.09 -11.39 5.05
N VAL A 77 -12.30 -11.05 3.78
CA VAL A 77 -11.72 -11.79 2.65
C VAL A 77 -10.86 -10.88 1.80
N PHE A 78 -11.36 -9.69 1.48
CA PHE A 78 -10.70 -8.73 0.62
C PHE A 78 -10.12 -7.57 1.40
N VAL A 79 -9.12 -6.92 0.84
CA VAL A 79 -8.64 -5.63 1.35
C VAL A 79 -9.61 -4.55 0.86
N SER A 80 -10.23 -3.85 1.81
CA SER A 80 -11.18 -2.78 1.54
C SER A 80 -10.47 -1.41 1.51
N PRO A 81 -11.12 -0.36 0.97
CA PRO A 81 -10.61 0.99 1.06
C PRO A 81 -10.36 1.44 2.51
N ASN A 82 -11.29 1.22 3.45
CA ASN A 82 -11.08 1.71 4.83
C ASN A 82 -9.96 0.92 5.54
N MET A 83 -9.87 -0.39 5.31
CA MET A 83 -8.80 -1.23 5.86
C MET A 83 -7.43 -0.78 5.36
N HIS A 84 -7.31 -0.49 4.06
CA HIS A 84 -6.03 -0.13 3.45
C HIS A 84 -5.49 1.22 3.91
N LYS A 85 -6.36 2.16 4.31
CA LYS A 85 -5.93 3.47 4.86
C LYS A 85 -5.00 3.33 6.07
N PHE A 86 -5.15 2.29 6.89
CA PHE A 86 -4.25 2.03 8.02
C PHE A 86 -2.81 1.75 7.58
N HIS A 87 -2.63 1.04 6.46
CA HIS A 87 -1.31 0.79 5.87
C HIS A 87 -0.65 2.09 5.40
N HIS A 88 -1.44 3.09 5.03
CA HIS A 88 -0.99 4.43 4.64
C HIS A 88 -0.87 5.42 5.79
N HIS A 89 -1.15 5.00 7.02
CA HIS A 89 -0.90 5.85 8.16
C HIS A 89 0.58 6.22 8.25
N PHE A 90 0.87 7.45 8.69
CA PHE A 90 2.21 8.02 8.60
C PHE A 90 3.25 7.36 9.51
N GLU A 91 2.82 6.67 10.57
CA GLU A 91 3.71 6.11 11.60
C GLU A 91 3.50 4.62 11.88
N VAL A 92 4.56 4.00 12.40
CA VAL A 92 4.52 2.65 12.97
C VAL A 92 3.84 2.65 14.35
N PRO A 93 3.10 1.58 14.71
CA PRO A 93 3.01 0.31 14.02
C PRO A 93 1.97 0.27 12.90
N TRP A 94 1.22 1.34 12.65
CA TRP A 94 0.08 1.33 11.73
C TRP A 94 0.49 1.15 10.27
N THR A 95 1.52 1.85 9.80
CA THR A 95 2.07 1.68 8.44
C THR A 95 2.47 0.23 8.17
N ASP A 96 2.95 -0.47 9.20
CA ASP A 96 3.39 -1.87 9.16
C ASP A 96 2.26 -2.87 9.46
N ARG A 97 1.09 -2.60 8.88
CA ARG A 97 -0.12 -3.45 8.94
C ARG A 97 -0.80 -3.51 7.58
N ASN A 98 -1.70 -4.47 7.40
CA ASN A 98 -2.56 -4.58 6.22
C ASN A 98 -1.79 -4.59 4.88
N TYR A 99 -0.79 -5.47 4.76
CA TYR A 99 0.11 -5.57 3.60
C TYR A 99 -0.54 -6.15 2.34
N GLY A 100 -1.71 -6.78 2.45
CA GLY A 100 -2.40 -7.37 1.31
C GLY A 100 -2.79 -6.31 0.26
N ASN A 101 -2.69 -6.65 -1.03
CA ASN A 101 -3.29 -5.82 -2.10
C ASN A 101 -4.73 -6.24 -2.44
N MET A 102 -5.04 -7.54 -2.33
CA MET A 102 -6.33 -8.10 -2.76
C MET A 102 -7.02 -8.83 -1.62
N LEU A 103 -6.32 -9.74 -0.95
CA LEU A 103 -6.87 -10.62 0.05
C LEU A 103 -6.33 -10.27 1.43
N SER A 104 -7.23 -9.95 2.36
CA SER A 104 -6.91 -9.63 3.76
C SER A 104 -6.71 -10.88 4.63
N ILE A 105 -6.90 -12.07 4.04
CA ILE A 105 -6.64 -13.36 4.68
C ILE A 105 -5.16 -13.50 5.04
N TRP A 106 -4.27 -12.98 4.18
CA TRP A 106 -2.83 -12.99 4.46
C TRP A 106 -2.51 -12.18 5.72
N ASP A 107 -3.13 -11.02 5.89
CA ASP A 107 -2.92 -10.18 7.07
C ASP A 107 -3.40 -10.84 8.37
N ARG A 108 -4.44 -11.66 8.29
CA ARG A 108 -4.89 -12.46 9.43
C ARG A 108 -3.94 -13.61 9.73
N LEU A 109 -3.51 -14.32 8.68
CA LEU A 109 -2.61 -15.46 8.79
C LEU A 109 -1.28 -15.06 9.41
N PHE A 110 -0.75 -13.89 9.06
CA PHE A 110 0.53 -13.38 9.53
C PHE A 110 0.42 -12.36 10.68
N GLY A 111 -0.78 -12.12 11.21
CA GLY A 111 -0.98 -11.25 12.38
C GLY A 111 -0.74 -9.75 12.12
N THR A 112 -0.86 -9.31 10.87
CA THR A 112 -0.68 -7.91 10.44
C THR A 112 -2.00 -7.19 10.23
N PHE A 113 -3.14 -7.85 10.41
CA PHE A 113 -4.46 -7.22 10.29
C PHE A 113 -4.69 -6.16 11.39
N THR A 114 -5.07 -4.95 11.00
CA THR A 114 -5.55 -3.89 11.88
C THR A 114 -6.80 -3.23 11.31
N TYR A 115 -7.68 -2.73 12.17
CA TYR A 115 -8.93 -2.10 11.77
C TYR A 115 -9.43 -1.15 12.86
N GLY A 116 -9.91 0.03 12.47
CA GLY A 116 -10.39 1.08 13.37
C GLY A 116 -11.22 2.13 12.64
N ASN A 117 -11.26 3.35 13.15
CA ASN A 117 -11.93 4.47 12.52
C ASN A 117 -11.01 5.13 11.46
N PRO A 118 -11.40 5.19 10.17
CA PRO A 118 -10.62 5.86 9.13
C PRO A 118 -10.36 7.34 9.38
N ALA A 119 -11.19 8.01 10.18
CA ALA A 119 -11.01 9.42 10.54
C ALA A 119 -9.75 9.68 11.37
N ASP A 120 -9.16 8.64 11.99
CA ASP A 120 -7.94 8.74 12.79
C ASP A 120 -6.67 8.66 11.91
N ILE A 121 -6.83 8.44 10.59
CA ILE A 121 -5.71 8.26 9.68
C ILE A 121 -5.13 9.60 9.23
N GLN A 122 -3.86 9.81 9.57
CA GLN A 122 -2.99 10.79 8.92
C GLN A 122 -2.10 10.08 7.89
N TYR A 123 -2.17 10.51 6.62
CA TYR A 123 -1.35 9.97 5.53
C TYR A 123 0.04 10.60 5.48
N GLY A 124 0.98 9.90 4.85
CA GLY A 124 2.35 10.35 4.63
C GLY A 124 3.36 9.40 5.26
N LEU A 125 4.51 9.92 5.65
CA LEU A 125 5.55 9.17 6.36
C LEU A 125 6.21 10.08 7.39
N ASP A 126 6.27 9.66 8.65
CA ASP A 126 6.93 10.37 9.76
C ASP A 126 8.43 10.65 9.53
N VAL A 127 9.04 9.91 8.60
CA VAL A 127 10.43 10.06 8.14
C VAL A 127 10.58 11.00 6.93
N ALA A 128 9.50 11.45 6.30
CA ALA A 128 9.52 12.28 5.10
C ALA A 128 9.03 13.71 5.39
N ASP A 129 9.55 14.67 4.64
CA ASP A 129 9.00 16.03 4.53
C ASP A 129 7.76 16.04 3.63
N ASP A 130 6.59 16.08 4.27
CA ASP A 130 5.26 16.14 3.64
C ASP A 130 5.11 17.30 2.64
N ARG A 131 5.81 18.42 2.85
CA ARG A 131 5.72 19.59 1.95
C ARG A 131 6.29 19.30 0.56
N ARG A 132 7.14 18.28 0.47
CA ARG A 132 7.81 17.85 -0.76
C ARG A 132 7.14 16.60 -1.34
N SER A 133 5.98 16.19 -0.82
CA SER A 133 5.27 15.00 -1.27
C SER A 133 4.90 15.06 -2.76
N ASN A 134 4.81 16.22 -3.40
CA ASN A 134 4.53 16.33 -4.84
C ASN A 134 5.79 16.48 -5.72
N GLU A 135 6.98 16.50 -5.13
CA GLU A 135 8.23 16.64 -5.87
C GLU A 135 8.75 15.26 -6.32
N LEU A 136 8.64 14.95 -7.61
CA LEU A 136 9.07 13.66 -8.16
C LEU A 136 10.52 13.29 -7.81
N GLY A 137 11.46 14.24 -7.92
CA GLY A 137 12.87 14.00 -7.61
C GLY A 137 13.10 13.68 -6.13
N TYR A 138 12.34 14.32 -5.24
CA TYR A 138 12.38 14.03 -3.81
C TYR A 138 11.84 12.63 -3.53
N GLN A 139 10.65 12.30 -4.06
CA GLN A 139 10.03 10.99 -3.92
C GLN A 139 10.98 9.87 -4.36
N MET A 140 11.52 9.96 -5.58
CA MET A 140 12.41 8.94 -6.14
C MET A 140 13.73 8.82 -5.37
N GLY A 141 14.16 9.89 -4.69
CA GLY A 141 15.34 9.86 -3.81
C GLY A 141 15.09 9.20 -2.45
N LEU A 142 13.85 9.16 -1.95
CA LEU A 142 13.51 8.66 -0.61
C LEU A 142 14.11 7.28 -0.29
N PRO A 143 13.99 6.25 -1.15
CA PRO A 143 14.47 4.91 -0.81
C PRO A 143 15.97 4.82 -0.53
N PHE A 144 16.75 5.77 -1.07
CA PHE A 144 18.21 5.79 -1.01
C PHE A 144 18.77 6.68 0.09
N ARG A 145 17.91 7.44 0.77
CA ARG A 145 18.30 8.27 1.91
C ARG A 145 18.66 7.40 3.12
N ARG A 146 19.75 7.78 3.81
CA ARG A 146 20.29 7.08 4.99
C ARG A 146 20.08 7.84 6.29
N ASP A 147 19.75 9.12 6.16
CA ASP A 147 19.50 10.09 7.22
C ASP A 147 18.06 10.06 7.74
N LEU A 148 17.19 9.26 7.12
CA LEU A 148 15.80 9.08 7.55
C LEU A 148 15.75 8.47 8.96
N LYS A 149 15.21 9.23 9.91
CA LYS A 149 14.93 8.80 11.27
C LYS A 149 13.47 9.14 11.57
N PRO A 150 12.71 8.23 12.23
CA PRO A 150 11.36 8.52 12.66
C PRO A 150 11.30 9.85 13.40
N GLY A 151 10.30 10.68 13.12
CA GLY A 151 10.05 11.89 13.89
C GLY A 151 9.91 11.53 15.37
N LYS A 152 10.49 12.33 16.26
CA LYS A 152 10.12 12.23 17.68
C LYS A 152 8.66 12.66 17.77
N MET A 153 7.81 11.79 18.31
CA MET A 153 6.43 12.05 18.75
C MET A 153 6.26 13.55 19.07
N GLN A 154 5.47 14.28 18.28
CA GLN A 154 4.93 15.53 18.79
C GLN A 154 3.80 15.12 19.75
N PRO A 155 3.88 15.51 21.03
CA PRO A 155 2.90 15.13 22.05
C PRO A 155 1.51 15.68 21.75
#